data_AF-A0A6B3CGS6-F1
#
_entry.id   AF-A0A6B3CGS6-F1
#
_cell.length_a   1.000
_cell.length_b   1.000
_cell.length_c   1.000
_cell.angle_alpha   90.00
_cell.angle_beta   90.00
_cell.angle_gamma   90.00
#
_symmetry.space_group_name_H-M   'P 1'
#
loop_
_entity.id
_entity.type
_entity.pdbx_description
1 polymer ?
#
loop_
_entity_poly.entity_id
_entity_poly.type
_entity_poly.pdbx_seq_one_letter_code
_entity_poly.pdbx_strand_id
1 'polypeptide(L)'
;PDWFHHRPDGTIAHAENPPKKYQDIYPVAFDTDPDGLVTETVRILRHWMDHGVRIFRVDNPHTKPVAFWERVIATVNRTDPDVIFLAEAFTRPAMMHTLAQIGFQQSYTYFTWRNTKQELTQYLTELTGDAAAYMRPNFFTNTPDILHAYLQHGGRPAFEVRAVLAATLSPAWGIYSGYELCENTPLHPGSEEYLDSEKYQLKPRDWATAEREGTTIAPLITRLNTIRR
;
A
#
# COMPACT_ATOMS: atom_id res chain seq x y z
N PRO A 1 -7.79 17.90 21.69
CA PRO A 1 -6.58 18.73 21.48
C PRO A 1 -5.32 17.90 21.74
N ASP A 2 -5.32 17.15 22.85
CA ASP A 2 -4.13 16.45 23.38
C ASP A 2 -3.59 15.30 22.51
N TRP A 3 -4.33 14.87 21.49
CA TRP A 3 -3.90 13.90 20.48
C TRP A 3 -3.07 14.54 19.35
N PHE A 4 -2.70 15.81 19.48
CA PHE A 4 -1.85 16.53 18.53
C PHE A 4 -0.72 17.25 19.26
N HIS A 5 0.43 17.37 18.61
CA HIS A 5 1.51 18.21 19.10
C HIS A 5 1.29 19.67 18.68
N HIS A 6 1.06 20.53 19.67
CA HIS A 6 0.93 21.97 19.46
C HIS A 6 2.30 22.66 19.59
N ARG A 7 2.59 23.56 18.66
CA ARG A 7 3.72 24.49 18.72
C ARG A 7 3.51 25.52 19.85
N PRO A 8 4.56 26.29 20.22
CA PRO A 8 4.44 27.32 21.26
C PRO A 8 3.39 28.41 20.98
N ASP A 9 3.06 28.66 19.71
CA ASP A 9 2.01 29.58 19.28
C ASP A 9 0.61 28.96 19.23
N GLY A 10 0.48 27.70 19.64
CA GLY A 10 -0.77 26.93 19.65
C GLY A 10 -1.12 26.25 18.34
N THR A 11 -0.37 26.48 17.25
CA THR A 11 -0.63 25.84 15.95
C THR A 11 -0.17 24.39 15.91
N ILE A 12 -0.75 23.57 15.03
CA ILE A 12 -0.31 22.19 14.77
C ILE A 12 0.41 22.17 13.43
N ALA A 13 1.60 21.59 13.39
CA ALA A 13 2.33 21.40 12.14
C ALA A 13 1.61 20.36 11.25
N HIS A 14 1.55 20.61 9.96
CA HIS A 14 1.03 19.64 9.00
C HIS A 14 1.92 18.39 8.93
N ALA A 15 1.38 17.27 8.45
CA ALA A 15 2.16 16.05 8.32
C ALA A 15 3.19 16.16 7.18
N GLU A 16 4.28 15.41 7.30
CA GLU A 16 5.31 15.27 6.27
C GLU A 16 5.78 13.81 6.22
N ASN A 17 6.16 13.35 5.01
CA ASN A 17 6.94 12.14 4.81
C ASN A 17 8.07 12.50 3.83
N PRO A 18 9.17 13.11 4.31
CA PRO A 18 10.13 13.80 3.46
C PRO A 18 10.61 12.94 2.27
N PRO A 19 10.62 13.51 1.05
CA PRO A 19 10.43 14.94 0.73
C PRO A 19 8.96 15.39 0.60
N LYS A 20 7.97 14.49 0.75
CA LYS A 20 6.54 14.81 0.61
C LYS A 20 6.03 15.64 1.80
N LYS A 21 5.18 16.62 1.51
CA LYS A 21 4.46 17.45 2.50
C LYS A 21 2.96 17.29 2.29
N TYR A 22 2.22 17.25 3.38
CA TYR A 22 0.77 17.07 3.37
C TYR A 22 0.12 18.20 4.17
N GLN A 23 0.03 19.38 3.56
CA GLN A 23 -0.47 20.61 4.21
C GLN A 23 -1.94 20.52 4.64
N ASP A 24 -2.68 19.54 4.12
CA ASP A 24 -4.09 19.28 4.32
C ASP A 24 -4.40 18.36 5.51
N ILE A 25 -3.37 17.80 6.18
CA ILE A 25 -3.55 16.85 7.29
C ILE A 25 -2.62 17.13 8.48
N TYR A 26 -3.04 16.72 9.69
CA TYR A 26 -2.25 16.77 10.91
C TYR A 26 -1.82 15.37 11.39
N PRO A 27 -0.58 15.19 11.84
CA PRO A 27 -0.14 13.92 12.44
C PRO A 27 -0.65 13.80 13.88
N VAL A 28 -1.07 12.59 14.26
CA VAL A 28 -1.48 12.27 15.63
C VAL A 28 -0.25 12.13 16.53
N ALA A 29 -0.30 12.72 17.72
CA ALA A 29 0.67 12.54 18.80
C ALA A 29 0.15 11.49 19.80
N PHE A 30 0.97 10.48 20.08
CA PHE A 30 0.53 9.27 20.80
C PHE A 30 0.89 9.27 22.29
N ASP A 31 1.73 10.21 22.75
CA ASP A 31 2.35 10.13 24.07
C ASP A 31 1.45 10.64 25.20
N THR A 32 0.48 11.52 24.90
CA THR A 32 -0.36 12.16 25.93
C THR A 32 -1.50 11.26 26.41
N ASP A 33 -2.17 10.58 25.48
CA ASP A 33 -3.32 9.70 25.76
C ASP A 33 -3.30 8.45 24.85
N PRO A 34 -2.32 7.55 25.04
CA PRO A 34 -2.20 6.35 24.23
C PRO A 34 -3.38 5.38 24.40
N ASP A 35 -3.99 5.32 25.59
CA ASP A 35 -5.10 4.42 25.88
C ASP A 35 -6.41 4.90 25.23
N GLY A 36 -6.68 6.21 25.24
CA GLY A 36 -7.79 6.80 24.50
C GLY A 36 -7.66 6.56 22.99
N LEU A 37 -6.45 6.76 22.43
CA LEU A 37 -6.18 6.49 21.01
C LEU A 37 -6.40 5.03 20.62
N VAL A 38 -5.93 4.08 21.43
CA VAL A 38 -6.17 2.64 21.18
C VAL A 38 -7.66 2.32 21.26
N THR A 39 -8.34 2.83 22.30
CA THR A 39 -9.78 2.60 22.51
C THR A 39 -10.60 3.10 21.33
N GLU A 40 -10.35 4.33 20.88
CA GLU A 40 -11.08 4.94 19.77
C GLU A 40 -10.75 4.26 18.44
N THR A 41 -9.49 3.92 18.20
CA THR A 41 -9.08 3.22 16.96
C THR A 41 -9.78 1.88 16.83
N VAL A 42 -9.80 1.08 17.90
CA VAL A 42 -10.49 -0.21 17.90
C VAL A 42 -12.01 -0.02 17.74
N ARG A 43 -12.60 1.02 18.34
CA ARG A 43 -14.03 1.35 18.16
C ARG A 43 -14.35 1.64 16.69
N ILE A 44 -13.53 2.44 16.01
CA ILE A 44 -13.70 2.77 14.58
C ILE A 44 -13.54 1.52 13.72
N LEU A 45 -12.53 0.69 13.99
CA LEU A 45 -12.34 -0.57 13.25
C LEU A 45 -13.55 -1.49 13.40
N ARG A 46 -14.04 -1.67 14.65
CA ARG A 46 -15.21 -2.50 14.93
C ARG A 46 -16.47 -1.98 14.25
N HIS A 47 -16.67 -0.67 14.18
CA HIS A 47 -17.78 -0.11 13.44
C HIS A 47 -17.80 -0.59 11.98
N TRP A 48 -16.68 -0.54 11.27
CA TRP A 48 -16.61 -1.05 9.89
C TRP A 48 -16.71 -2.57 9.81
N MET A 49 -16.20 -3.28 10.81
CA MET A 49 -16.34 -4.74 10.92
C MET A 49 -17.80 -5.17 11.07
N ASP A 50 -18.62 -4.44 11.82
CA ASP A 50 -20.07 -4.67 11.96
C ASP A 50 -20.80 -4.49 10.63
N HIS A 51 -20.20 -3.74 9.69
CA HIS A 51 -20.66 -3.57 8.31
C HIS A 51 -19.98 -4.53 7.31
N GLY A 52 -19.29 -5.56 7.80
CA GLY A 52 -18.69 -6.62 6.97
C GLY A 52 -17.28 -6.34 6.45
N VAL A 53 -16.64 -5.22 6.84
CA VAL A 53 -15.25 -4.94 6.47
C VAL A 53 -14.30 -5.79 7.32
N ARG A 54 -13.62 -6.75 6.70
CA ARG A 54 -12.67 -7.66 7.38
C ARG A 54 -11.21 -7.44 7.01
N ILE A 55 -10.92 -6.50 6.11
CA ILE A 55 -9.55 -6.20 5.67
C ILE A 55 -9.31 -4.69 5.74
N PHE A 56 -8.25 -4.29 6.42
CA PHE A 56 -7.84 -2.89 6.56
C PHE A 56 -6.44 -2.70 5.96
N ARG A 57 -6.36 -1.91 4.87
CA ARG A 57 -5.09 -1.37 4.38
C ARG A 57 -4.73 -0.17 5.25
N VAL A 58 -3.73 -0.33 6.11
CA VAL A 58 -3.31 0.69 7.08
C VAL A 58 -2.29 1.61 6.42
N ASP A 59 -2.61 2.89 6.37
CA ASP A 59 -1.79 3.94 5.75
C ASP A 59 -0.59 4.33 6.62
N ASN A 60 0.61 4.29 6.01
CA ASN A 60 1.86 4.72 6.63
C ASN A 60 2.00 4.31 8.11
N PRO A 61 1.87 3.02 8.48
CA PRO A 61 1.87 2.59 9.88
C PRO A 61 3.22 2.88 10.56
N HIS A 62 4.30 2.96 9.79
CA HIS A 62 5.65 3.26 10.24
C HIS A 62 5.86 4.69 10.78
N THR A 63 4.90 5.60 10.56
CA THR A 63 4.95 6.96 11.15
C THR A 63 4.20 7.04 12.49
N LYS A 64 3.76 5.90 13.02
CA LYS A 64 3.06 5.76 14.29
C LYS A 64 3.85 4.76 15.16
N PRO A 65 3.71 4.79 16.49
CA PRO A 65 4.48 3.89 17.35
C PRO A 65 4.21 2.42 17.01
N VAL A 66 5.26 1.60 16.95
CA VAL A 66 5.14 0.16 16.66
C VAL A 66 4.25 -0.54 17.69
N ALA A 67 4.45 -0.25 18.98
CA ALA A 67 3.68 -0.82 20.08
C ALA A 67 2.19 -0.42 20.05
N PHE A 68 1.85 0.71 19.43
CA PHE A 68 0.44 1.08 19.22
C PHE A 68 -0.25 0.08 18.30
N TRP A 69 0.38 -0.28 17.17
CA TRP A 69 -0.17 -1.26 16.26
C TRP A 69 -0.23 -2.66 16.87
N GLU A 70 0.79 -3.08 17.61
CA GLU A 70 0.78 -4.35 18.33
C GLU A 70 -0.45 -4.46 19.25
N ARG A 71 -0.73 -3.40 20.03
CA ARG A 71 -1.91 -3.34 20.91
C ARG A 71 -3.22 -3.35 20.13
N VAL A 72 -3.35 -2.55 19.07
CA VAL A 72 -4.58 -2.46 18.26
C VAL A 72 -4.88 -3.80 17.59
N ILE A 73 -3.90 -4.39 16.90
CA ILE A 73 -4.06 -5.65 16.16
C ILE A 73 -4.39 -6.78 17.13
N ALA A 74 -3.65 -6.93 18.23
CA ALA A 74 -3.94 -7.96 19.22
C ALA A 74 -5.33 -7.80 19.84
N THR A 75 -5.77 -6.56 20.08
CA THR A 75 -7.11 -6.29 20.65
C THR A 75 -8.23 -6.67 19.68
N VAL A 76 -8.07 -6.39 18.38
CA VAL A 76 -9.05 -6.76 17.35
C VAL A 76 -9.02 -8.28 17.12
N ASN A 77 -7.87 -8.86 16.83
CA ASN A 77 -7.78 -10.28 16.47
C ASN A 77 -8.07 -11.24 17.63
N ARG A 78 -8.02 -10.79 18.88
CA ARG A 78 -8.48 -11.60 20.03
C ARG A 78 -9.98 -11.91 19.95
N THR A 79 -10.80 -10.99 19.41
CA THR A 79 -12.24 -11.22 19.22
C THR A 79 -12.57 -11.64 17.80
N ASP A 80 -11.79 -11.17 16.83
CA ASP A 80 -12.05 -11.26 15.40
C ASP A 80 -10.78 -11.70 14.64
N PRO A 81 -10.34 -12.96 14.78
CA PRO A 81 -9.07 -13.43 14.24
C PRO A 81 -9.02 -13.51 12.71
N ASP A 82 -10.17 -13.42 12.03
CA ASP A 82 -10.26 -13.38 10.57
C ASP A 82 -9.96 -11.98 9.98
N VAL A 83 -9.86 -10.93 10.82
CA VAL A 83 -9.53 -9.58 10.34
C VAL A 83 -8.06 -9.51 9.90
N ILE A 84 -7.83 -9.00 8.70
CA ILE A 84 -6.50 -8.85 8.08
C ILE A 84 -6.08 -7.39 8.05
N PHE A 85 -4.88 -7.10 8.54
CA PHE A 85 -4.22 -5.80 8.42
C PHE A 85 -3.10 -5.87 7.37
N LEU A 86 -3.14 -4.97 6.40
CA LEU A 86 -2.09 -4.78 5.39
C LEU A 86 -1.30 -3.51 5.73
N ALA A 87 0.00 -3.65 6.04
CA ALA A 87 0.88 -2.53 6.33
C ALA A 87 1.39 -1.88 5.04
N GLU A 88 1.01 -0.62 4.79
CA GLU A 88 1.63 0.18 3.73
C GLU A 88 2.86 0.92 4.26
N ALA A 89 3.98 0.21 4.37
CA ALA A 89 5.22 0.73 4.94
C ALA A 89 6.36 0.71 3.92
N PHE A 90 6.47 1.76 3.10
CA PHE A 90 7.65 1.98 2.26
C PHE A 90 8.76 2.69 3.05
N THR A 91 9.45 1.94 3.90
CA THR A 91 10.46 2.46 4.83
C THR A 91 11.69 1.55 4.85
N ARG A 92 12.61 1.73 5.81
CA ARG A 92 13.80 0.87 5.95
C ARG A 92 13.43 -0.58 6.32
N PRO A 93 14.25 -1.58 5.92
CA PRO A 93 13.91 -3.00 6.11
C PRO A 93 13.56 -3.37 7.55
N ALA A 94 14.34 -2.89 8.54
CA ALA A 94 14.12 -3.22 9.94
C ALA A 94 12.69 -2.88 10.42
N MET A 95 12.17 -1.70 10.04
CA MET A 95 10.83 -1.29 10.42
C MET A 95 9.75 -2.10 9.70
N MET A 96 9.93 -2.37 8.40
CA MET A 96 9.00 -3.23 7.64
C MET A 96 8.88 -4.62 8.25
N HIS A 97 10.03 -5.25 8.55
CA HIS A 97 10.09 -6.57 9.17
C HIS A 97 9.49 -6.56 10.58
N THR A 98 9.78 -5.53 11.39
CA THR A 98 9.21 -5.39 12.74
C THR A 98 7.68 -5.29 12.70
N LEU A 99 7.10 -4.49 11.79
CA LEU A 99 5.65 -4.36 11.67
C LEU A 99 4.97 -5.69 11.35
N ALA A 100 5.54 -6.49 10.46
CA ALA A 100 5.04 -7.84 10.17
C ALA A 100 5.09 -8.73 11.42
N GLN A 101 6.21 -8.72 12.15
CA GLN A 101 6.43 -9.53 13.35
C GLN A 101 5.46 -9.21 14.49
N ILE A 102 5.04 -7.95 14.65
CA ILE A 102 4.11 -7.54 15.73
C ILE A 102 2.63 -7.79 15.41
N GLY A 103 2.32 -8.33 14.22
CA GLY A 103 0.97 -8.85 13.93
C GLY A 103 0.37 -8.44 12.60
N PHE A 104 0.99 -7.58 11.79
CA PHE A 104 0.46 -7.26 10.46
C PHE A 104 0.45 -8.51 9.57
N GLN A 105 -0.75 -8.91 9.10
CA GLN A 105 -0.92 -10.13 8.32
C GLN A 105 -0.30 -10.05 6.93
N GLN A 106 -0.30 -8.85 6.32
CA GLN A 106 0.33 -8.58 5.03
C GLN A 106 1.19 -7.31 5.06
N SER A 107 2.14 -7.22 4.14
CA SER A 107 3.01 -6.06 3.97
C SER A 107 3.13 -5.65 2.51
N TYR A 108 3.04 -4.34 2.24
CA TYR A 108 3.62 -3.80 1.01
C TYR A 108 5.13 -4.05 0.98
N THR A 109 5.72 -3.96 -0.22
CA THR A 109 7.08 -4.43 -0.48
C THR A 109 7.85 -3.48 -1.38
N TYR A 110 9.14 -3.74 -1.60
CA TYR A 110 9.94 -2.99 -2.56
C TYR A 110 9.73 -3.42 -4.03
N PHE A 111 8.70 -4.22 -4.31
CA PHE A 111 8.48 -4.84 -5.62
C PHE A 111 8.56 -3.84 -6.79
N THR A 112 7.95 -2.67 -6.68
CA THR A 112 7.94 -1.62 -7.71
C THR A 112 9.34 -1.13 -8.08
N TRP A 113 10.29 -1.16 -7.14
CA TRP A 113 11.70 -0.78 -7.33
C TRP A 113 12.63 -1.98 -7.50
N ARG A 114 12.11 -3.15 -7.90
CA ARG A 114 12.88 -4.34 -8.29
C ARG A 114 12.47 -4.73 -9.69
N ASN A 115 13.24 -4.31 -10.70
CA ASN A 115 12.90 -4.44 -12.11
C ASN A 115 13.95 -5.21 -12.92
N THR A 116 15.22 -5.19 -12.49
CA THR A 116 16.25 -6.02 -13.12
C THR A 116 16.14 -7.47 -12.65
N LYS A 117 16.69 -8.39 -13.45
CA LYS A 117 16.77 -9.82 -13.07
C LYS A 117 17.43 -10.00 -11.70
N GLN A 118 18.56 -9.34 -11.47
CA GLN A 118 19.31 -9.46 -10.22
C GLN A 118 18.51 -8.94 -9.01
N GLU A 119 17.91 -7.76 -9.15
CA GLU A 119 17.05 -7.17 -8.12
C GLU A 119 15.89 -8.09 -7.75
N LEU A 120 15.19 -8.63 -8.75
CA LEU A 120 14.07 -9.55 -8.54
C LEU A 120 14.53 -10.84 -7.87
N THR A 121 15.60 -11.47 -8.37
CA THR A 121 16.13 -12.71 -7.77
C THR A 121 16.54 -12.49 -6.32
N GLN A 122 17.30 -11.44 -6.03
CA GLN A 122 17.76 -11.17 -4.67
C GLN A 122 16.59 -10.90 -3.72
N TYR A 123 15.64 -10.05 -4.14
CA TYR A 123 14.54 -9.67 -3.26
C TYR A 123 13.55 -10.83 -3.02
N LEU A 124 13.27 -11.64 -4.05
CA LEU A 124 12.42 -12.81 -3.85
C LEU A 124 13.12 -13.89 -3.03
N THR A 125 14.45 -14.04 -3.14
CA THR A 125 15.21 -14.93 -2.25
C THR A 125 15.08 -14.50 -0.78
N GLU A 126 15.10 -13.20 -0.49
CA GLU A 126 14.81 -12.69 0.87
C GLU A 126 13.38 -13.03 1.31
N LEU A 127 12.38 -12.64 0.50
CA LEU A 127 10.96 -12.78 0.86
C LEU A 127 10.48 -14.23 0.99
N THR A 128 11.09 -15.15 0.24
CA THR A 128 10.76 -16.59 0.27
C THR A 128 11.65 -17.40 1.21
N GLY A 129 12.71 -16.79 1.77
CA GLY A 129 13.54 -17.37 2.80
C GLY A 129 12.95 -17.17 4.20
N ASP A 130 13.81 -16.84 5.17
CA ASP A 130 13.43 -16.70 6.58
C ASP A 130 12.32 -15.67 6.83
N ALA A 131 12.21 -14.64 5.97
CA ALA A 131 11.18 -13.62 6.09
C ALA A 131 9.75 -14.18 5.93
N ALA A 132 9.58 -15.28 5.19
CA ALA A 132 8.28 -15.90 4.97
C ALA A 132 7.63 -16.43 6.27
N ALA A 133 8.42 -16.65 7.33
CA ALA A 133 7.92 -17.09 8.62
C ALA A 133 7.05 -16.02 9.32
N TYR A 134 7.17 -14.75 8.95
CA TYR A 134 6.47 -13.64 9.62
C TYR A 134 5.91 -12.58 8.67
N MET A 135 6.41 -12.45 7.44
CA MET A 135 5.96 -11.45 6.47
C MET A 135 5.25 -12.11 5.27
N ARG A 136 4.04 -11.64 4.95
CA ARG A 136 3.32 -12.04 3.73
C ARG A 136 3.29 -10.88 2.74
N PRO A 137 4.01 -10.95 1.62
CA PRO A 137 4.13 -9.83 0.69
C PRO A 137 2.84 -9.63 -0.11
N ASN A 138 2.38 -8.39 -0.24
CA ASN A 138 1.37 -7.98 -1.21
C ASN A 138 2.05 -7.20 -2.34
N PHE A 139 2.11 -7.81 -3.53
CA PHE A 139 2.76 -7.22 -4.71
C PHE A 139 1.79 -6.36 -5.51
N PHE A 140 1.62 -5.11 -5.09
CA PHE A 140 1.02 -4.09 -5.95
C PHE A 140 1.99 -3.71 -7.09
N THR A 141 1.52 -3.78 -8.34
CA THR A 141 2.31 -3.40 -9.53
C THR A 141 2.45 -1.89 -9.69
N ASN A 142 1.44 -1.15 -9.23
CA ASN A 142 1.36 0.30 -9.13
C ASN A 142 0.50 0.68 -7.92
N THR A 143 0.60 1.93 -7.49
CA THR A 143 -0.29 2.53 -6.48
C THR A 143 -0.65 3.95 -6.95
N PRO A 144 -1.63 4.64 -6.33
CA PRO A 144 -1.89 6.06 -6.65
C PRO A 144 -0.68 6.99 -6.51
N ASP A 145 0.35 6.56 -5.77
CA ASP A 145 1.58 7.29 -5.47
C ASP A 145 2.81 6.77 -6.22
N ILE A 146 2.71 5.62 -6.89
CA ILE A 146 3.85 4.90 -7.50
C ILE A 146 3.50 4.46 -8.92
N LEU A 147 3.95 5.25 -9.89
CA LEU A 147 4.11 4.92 -11.30
C LEU A 147 5.61 4.83 -11.60
N HIS A 148 6.21 3.64 -11.44
CA HIS A 148 7.65 3.48 -11.61
C HIS A 148 8.12 3.78 -13.05
N ALA A 149 9.32 4.34 -13.22
CA ALA A 149 9.90 4.71 -14.52
C ALA A 149 9.96 3.56 -15.55
N TYR A 150 10.01 2.31 -15.08
CA TYR A 150 9.92 1.11 -15.93
C TYR A 150 8.61 1.08 -16.74
N LEU A 151 7.48 1.43 -16.12
CA LEU A 151 6.18 1.51 -16.77
C LEU A 151 6.06 2.74 -17.69
N GLN A 152 6.63 3.87 -17.26
CA GLN A 152 6.64 5.13 -18.04
C GLN A 152 7.36 4.95 -19.39
N HIS A 153 8.53 4.32 -19.38
CA HIS A 153 9.34 4.15 -20.59
C HIS A 153 9.00 2.89 -21.39
N GLY A 154 8.46 1.85 -20.74
CA GLY A 154 8.22 0.57 -21.37
C GLY A 154 6.86 0.39 -22.02
N GLY A 155 5.90 1.30 -21.78
CA GLY A 155 4.54 1.23 -22.32
C GLY A 155 3.82 -0.08 -21.98
N ARG A 156 2.81 -0.45 -22.76
CA ARG A 156 2.01 -1.67 -22.56
C ARG A 156 2.83 -2.95 -22.27
N PRO A 157 3.92 -3.27 -23.00
CA PRO A 157 4.75 -4.44 -22.70
C PRO A 157 5.27 -4.47 -21.26
N ALA A 158 5.64 -3.33 -20.69
CA ALA A 158 6.09 -3.25 -19.30
C ALA A 158 4.97 -3.55 -18.30
N PHE A 159 3.73 -3.10 -18.57
CA PHE A 159 2.56 -3.45 -17.75
C PHE A 159 2.30 -4.95 -17.80
N GLU A 160 2.36 -5.57 -18.98
CA GLU A 160 2.19 -7.02 -19.14
C GLU A 160 3.26 -7.79 -18.36
N VAL A 161 4.54 -7.40 -18.46
CA VAL A 161 5.64 -8.02 -17.71
C VAL A 161 5.45 -7.89 -16.20
N ARG A 162 5.14 -6.68 -15.71
CA ARG A 162 4.96 -6.44 -14.26
C ARG A 162 3.74 -7.16 -13.69
N ALA A 163 2.65 -7.29 -14.47
CA ALA A 163 1.50 -8.10 -14.09
C ALA A 163 1.87 -9.58 -13.94
N VAL A 164 2.57 -10.16 -14.93
CA VAL A 164 3.03 -11.56 -14.87
C VAL A 164 3.92 -11.78 -13.64
N LEU A 165 4.91 -10.91 -13.43
CA LEU A 165 5.83 -11.02 -12.30
C LEU A 165 5.09 -10.95 -10.97
N ALA A 166 4.21 -9.94 -10.77
CA ALA A 166 3.48 -9.80 -9.51
C ALA A 166 2.57 -11.02 -9.24
N ALA A 167 1.82 -11.44 -10.26
CA ALA A 167 0.86 -12.52 -10.17
C ALA A 167 1.50 -13.91 -9.96
N THR A 168 2.74 -14.12 -10.40
CA THR A 168 3.41 -15.43 -10.31
C THR A 168 4.47 -15.52 -9.22
N LEU A 169 4.99 -14.40 -8.74
CA LEU A 169 6.02 -14.37 -7.69
C LEU A 169 5.46 -14.19 -6.27
N SER A 170 4.20 -13.76 -6.10
CA SER A 170 3.55 -13.64 -4.79
C SER A 170 2.16 -14.28 -4.77
N PRO A 171 1.76 -14.95 -3.66
CA PRO A 171 0.39 -15.42 -3.48
C PRO A 171 -0.62 -14.28 -3.30
N ALA A 172 -0.19 -13.06 -2.96
CA ALA A 172 -1.05 -11.87 -2.91
C ALA A 172 -0.46 -10.77 -3.80
N TRP A 173 -1.26 -10.28 -4.75
CA TRP A 173 -0.87 -9.23 -5.69
C TRP A 173 -2.04 -8.29 -5.94
N GLY A 174 -1.74 -7.09 -6.41
CA GLY A 174 -2.73 -6.05 -6.64
C GLY A 174 -2.34 -5.10 -7.77
N ILE A 175 -3.33 -4.37 -8.26
CA ILE A 175 -3.19 -3.28 -9.22
C ILE A 175 -4.08 -2.12 -8.76
N TYR A 176 -3.70 -0.89 -9.10
CA TYR A 176 -4.56 0.28 -8.96
C TYR A 176 -5.19 0.62 -10.31
N SER A 177 -6.50 0.91 -10.30
CA SER A 177 -7.33 1.11 -11.50
C SER A 177 -6.72 2.12 -12.48
N GLY A 178 -6.71 1.75 -13.77
CA GLY A 178 -6.00 2.48 -14.83
C GLY A 178 -4.72 1.75 -15.26
N TYR A 179 -4.21 0.83 -14.43
CA TYR A 179 -3.14 -0.09 -14.81
C TYR A 179 -3.52 -0.95 -16.01
N GLU A 180 -4.77 -1.40 -16.08
CA GLU A 180 -5.32 -2.20 -17.18
C GLU A 180 -5.30 -1.44 -18.51
N LEU A 181 -5.35 -0.11 -18.46
CA LEU A 181 -5.30 0.78 -19.62
C LEU A 181 -3.86 1.23 -19.94
N CYS A 182 -2.89 0.72 -19.18
CA CYS A 182 -1.48 1.11 -19.29
C CYS A 182 -1.26 2.62 -19.11
N GLU A 183 -2.05 3.28 -18.26
CA GLU A 183 -1.86 4.70 -17.92
C GLU A 183 -0.46 4.92 -17.35
N ASN A 184 0.40 5.64 -18.07
CA ASN A 184 1.82 5.74 -17.73
C ASN A 184 2.45 7.13 -17.91
N THR A 185 1.63 8.18 -17.99
CA THR A 185 2.11 9.56 -18.08
C THR A 185 2.47 10.08 -16.67
N PRO A 186 3.74 10.38 -16.38
CA PRO A 186 4.14 10.94 -15.10
C PRO A 186 3.85 12.45 -15.02
N LEU A 187 3.74 12.97 -13.80
CA LEU A 187 3.56 14.41 -13.53
C LEU A 187 4.66 15.27 -14.19
N HIS A 188 5.90 14.79 -14.11
CA HIS A 188 7.06 15.35 -14.81
C HIS A 188 8.17 14.27 -14.89
N PRO A 189 9.19 14.44 -15.74
CA PRO A 189 10.32 13.51 -15.79
C PRO A 189 10.95 13.30 -14.41
N GLY A 190 11.22 12.03 -14.06
CA GLY A 190 11.79 11.64 -12.76
C GLY A 190 10.78 11.54 -11.60
N SER A 191 9.51 11.91 -11.82
CA SER A 191 8.45 11.69 -10.83
C SER A 191 7.91 10.25 -10.90
N GLU A 192 7.49 9.70 -9.76
CA GLU A 192 6.65 8.50 -9.70
C GLU A 192 5.16 8.85 -9.53
N GLU A 193 4.80 10.14 -9.48
CA GLU A 193 3.40 10.56 -9.42
C GLU A 193 2.78 10.57 -10.83
N TYR A 194 1.53 10.15 -10.92
CA TYR A 194 0.73 10.25 -12.15
C TYR A 194 0.44 11.72 -12.51
N LEU A 195 0.46 12.03 -13.81
CA LEU A 195 -0.16 13.26 -14.32
C LEU A 195 -1.68 13.20 -14.10
N ASP A 196 -2.28 14.32 -13.69
CA ASP A 196 -3.71 14.44 -13.39
C ASP A 196 -4.18 13.32 -12.44
N SER A 197 -3.49 13.21 -11.31
CA SER A 197 -3.69 12.14 -10.32
C SER A 197 -5.12 12.12 -9.77
N GLU A 198 -5.74 10.94 -9.77
CA GLU A 198 -7.10 10.72 -9.23
C GLU A 198 -7.22 11.06 -7.74
N LYS A 199 -6.07 11.17 -7.03
CA LYS A 199 -6.03 11.69 -5.65
C LYS A 199 -6.62 13.09 -5.51
N TYR A 200 -6.60 13.90 -6.58
CA TYR A 200 -6.98 15.32 -6.52
C TYR A 200 -8.12 15.67 -7.50
N GLN A 201 -8.62 14.71 -8.27
CA GLN A 201 -9.68 14.93 -9.25
C GLN A 201 -10.43 13.64 -9.56
N LEU A 202 -11.70 13.78 -9.98
CA LEU A 202 -12.43 12.66 -10.58
C LEU A 202 -11.76 12.26 -11.91
N LYS A 203 -11.56 10.96 -12.10
CA LYS A 203 -10.90 10.41 -13.30
C LYS A 203 -11.82 9.40 -14.01
N PRO A 204 -12.85 9.87 -14.75
CA PRO A 204 -13.72 8.97 -15.50
C PRO A 204 -12.91 8.25 -16.58
N ARG A 205 -13.13 6.94 -16.70
CA ARG A 205 -12.47 6.07 -17.68
C ARG A 205 -13.53 5.40 -18.55
N ASP A 206 -13.33 5.40 -19.87
CA ASP A 206 -14.23 4.71 -20.80
C ASP A 206 -13.84 3.23 -20.95
N TRP A 207 -14.27 2.44 -19.98
CA TRP A 207 -13.98 1.01 -19.91
C TRP A 207 -14.54 0.22 -21.09
N ALA A 208 -15.74 0.57 -21.55
CA ALA A 208 -16.43 -0.13 -22.63
C ALA A 208 -15.71 0.06 -23.97
N THR A 209 -15.19 1.26 -24.22
CA THR A 209 -14.36 1.52 -25.40
C THR A 209 -13.02 0.80 -25.33
N ALA A 210 -12.35 0.81 -24.16
CA ALA A 210 -11.07 0.12 -24.00
C ALA A 210 -11.17 -1.39 -24.25
N GLU A 211 -12.25 -2.02 -23.81
CA GLU A 211 -12.55 -3.43 -24.07
C GLU A 211 -12.83 -3.67 -25.56
N ARG A 212 -13.73 -2.89 -26.17
CA ARG A 212 -14.11 -3.01 -27.58
C ARG A 212 -12.93 -2.85 -28.54
N GLU A 213 -12.00 -1.94 -28.23
CA GLU A 213 -10.84 -1.62 -29.06
C GLU A 213 -9.60 -2.47 -28.73
N GLY A 214 -9.66 -3.31 -27.67
CA GLY A 214 -8.54 -4.15 -27.26
C GLY A 214 -7.33 -3.37 -26.71
N THR A 215 -7.55 -2.13 -26.26
CA THR A 215 -6.51 -1.26 -25.67
C THR A 215 -6.28 -1.52 -24.19
N THR A 216 -7.03 -2.44 -23.58
CA THR A 216 -6.82 -2.92 -22.21
C THR A 216 -6.04 -4.26 -22.15
N ILE A 217 -5.26 -4.44 -21.07
CA ILE A 217 -4.65 -5.72 -20.68
C ILE A 217 -5.51 -6.53 -19.69
N ALA A 218 -6.76 -6.13 -19.45
CA ALA A 218 -7.70 -6.89 -18.61
C ALA A 218 -7.83 -8.38 -18.98
N PRO A 219 -7.78 -8.81 -20.26
CA PRO A 219 -7.76 -10.23 -20.61
C PRO A 219 -6.55 -10.99 -20.06
N LEU A 220 -5.36 -10.38 -20.06
CA LEU A 220 -4.15 -10.96 -19.48
C LEU A 220 -4.30 -11.09 -17.96
N ILE A 221 -4.74 -10.03 -17.28
CA ILE A 221 -4.97 -10.02 -15.83
C ILE A 221 -5.99 -11.09 -15.44
N THR A 222 -7.08 -11.21 -16.21
CA THR A 222 -8.08 -12.27 -16.06
C THR A 222 -7.44 -13.65 -16.18
N ARG A 223 -6.62 -13.87 -17.22
CA ARG A 223 -5.94 -15.15 -17.44
C ARG A 223 -4.96 -15.49 -16.31
N LEU A 224 -4.19 -14.52 -15.82
CA LEU A 224 -3.27 -14.71 -14.70
C LEU A 224 -4.02 -15.13 -13.43
N ASN A 225 -5.14 -14.47 -13.13
CA ASN A 225 -5.97 -14.84 -11.98
C ASN A 225 -6.67 -16.20 -12.16
N THR A 226 -7.04 -16.58 -13.38
CA THR A 226 -7.54 -17.93 -13.67
C THR A 226 -6.46 -18.99 -13.47
N ILE A 227 -5.20 -18.73 -13.84
CA ILE A 227 -4.09 -19.67 -13.64
C ILE A 227 -3.77 -19.86 -12.15
N ARG A 228 -3.98 -18.81 -11.33
CA ARG A 228 -3.74 -18.85 -9.89
C ARG A 228 -4.84 -19.57 -9.09
N ARG A 229 -6.02 -19.78 -9.67
CA ARG A 229 -7.19 -20.43 -9.06
C ARG A 229 -7.19 -21.92 -9.41
#